data_AF-A1RY57-F1
#
_entry.id   AF-A1RY57-F1
#
_cell.length_a   1.000
_cell.length_b   1.000
_cell.length_c   1.000
_cell.angle_alpha   90.00
_cell.angle_beta   90.00
_cell.angle_gamma   90.00
#
_symmetry.space_group_name_H-M   'P 1'
#
loop_
_entity.id
_entity.type
_entity.pdbx_description
1 polymer ?
#
loop_
_entity_poly.entity_id
_entity_poly.type
_entity_poly.pdbx_seq_one_letter_code
_entity_poly.pdbx_strand_id
1 'polypeptide(L)' 'MSATSESRVAGPEPRCSVCGSRDVFAKIEGKYYCFKCGSRLVIEHSEKIVEEYVKKYIGDLR' A
#
# COMPACT_ATOMS: atom_id res chain seq x y z
N MET A 1 12.06 42.11 14.06
CA MET A 1 12.11 40.89 14.90
C MET A 1 10.67 40.68 15.37
N SER A 2 9.95 39.62 15.00
CA SER A 2 10.26 38.24 15.35
C SER A 2 9.46 37.28 14.46
N ALA A 3 10.12 36.24 13.95
CA ALA A 3 9.46 35.12 13.29
C ALA A 3 8.87 34.21 14.38
N THR A 4 7.54 34.08 14.43
CA THR A 4 6.88 33.09 15.27
C THR A 4 6.99 31.73 14.59
N SER A 5 7.86 30.87 15.11
CA SER A 5 8.00 29.49 14.71
C SER A 5 6.79 28.68 15.19
N GLU A 6 5.79 28.52 14.32
CA GLU A 6 4.74 27.52 14.53
C GLU A 6 5.36 26.12 14.51
N SER A 7 5.61 25.57 15.70
CA SER A 7 5.96 24.16 15.87
C SER A 7 4.81 23.29 15.38
N ARG A 8 4.92 22.82 14.14
CA ARG A 8 4.07 21.74 13.62
C ARG A 8 4.32 20.52 14.50
N VAL A 9 3.28 20.06 15.19
CA VAL A 9 3.32 18.78 15.89
C VAL A 9 3.55 17.71 14.84
N ALA A 10 4.79 17.22 14.74
CA ALA A 10 5.13 16.11 13.86
C ALA A 10 4.40 14.88 14.38
N GLY A 11 3.33 14.48 13.69
CA GLY A 11 2.66 13.21 13.94
C GLY A 11 3.65 12.03 13.82
N PRO A 12 3.30 10.85 14.36
CA PRO A 12 4.18 9.69 14.31
C PRO A 12 4.60 9.36 12.87
N GLU A 13 5.89 9.09 12.66
CA GLU A 13 6.42 8.69 11.35
C GLU A 13 5.65 7.47 10.81
N PRO A 14 5.21 7.49 9.55
CA PRO A 14 4.46 6.38 8.97
C PRO A 14 5.31 5.12 8.91
N ARG A 15 4.70 3.97 9.21
CA ARG A 15 5.35 2.65 9.21
C ARG A 15 4.53 1.64 8.45
N CYS A 16 5.22 0.69 7.84
CA CYS A 16 4.56 -0.43 7.16
C CYS A 16 3.67 -1.19 8.15
N SER A 17 2.40 -1.34 7.81
CA SER A 17 1.40 -2.02 8.65
C SER A 17 1.61 -3.53 8.76
N VAL A 18 2.56 -4.10 8.01
CA VAL A 18 2.89 -5.54 8.04
C VAL A 18 4.19 -5.80 8.79
N CYS A 19 5.29 -5.13 8.42
CA CYS A 19 6.62 -5.41 8.97
C CYS A 19 7.20 -4.30 9.84
N GLY A 20 6.51 -3.16 9.98
CA GLY A 20 6.99 -2.02 10.79
C GLY A 20 8.12 -1.18 10.17
N SER A 21 8.56 -1.52 8.96
CA SER A 21 9.57 -0.74 8.22
C SER A 21 9.17 0.74 8.12
N ARG A 22 10.13 1.64 8.31
CA ARG A 22 9.97 3.08 8.08
C ARG A 22 10.06 3.46 6.61
N ASP A 23 10.62 2.57 5.78
CA ASP A 23 10.72 2.72 4.34
C ASP A 23 9.37 2.39 3.69
N VAL A 24 8.40 3.27 3.93
CA VAL A 24 7.05 3.17 3.37
C VAL A 24 7.02 3.80 1.98
N PHE A 25 6.40 3.11 1.04
CA PHE A 25 6.34 3.53 -0.36
C PHE A 25 4.90 3.78 -0.82
N ALA A 26 3.92 3.04 -0.27
CA ALA A 26 2.53 3.09 -0.71
C ALA A 26 1.57 3.27 0.46
N LYS A 27 0.42 3.90 0.20
CA LYS A 27 -0.74 3.93 1.08
C LYS A 27 -1.91 3.23 0.39
N ILE A 28 -2.33 2.09 0.93
CA ILE A 28 -3.40 1.24 0.37
C ILE A 28 -4.50 1.15 1.43
N GLU A 29 -5.72 1.55 1.09
CA GLU A 29 -6.87 1.55 2.01
C GLU A 29 -6.59 2.21 3.37
N GLY A 30 -5.88 3.35 3.35
CA GLY A 30 -5.54 4.10 4.56
C GLY A 30 -4.34 3.58 5.35
N LYS A 31 -3.80 2.40 5.03
CA LYS A 31 -2.63 1.79 5.68
C LYS A 31 -1.35 2.00 4.86
N TYR A 32 -0.21 2.18 5.52
CA TYR A 32 1.08 2.37 4.86
C TYR A 32 1.81 1.04 4.67
N TYR A 33 2.53 0.89 3.56
CA TYR A 33 3.27 -0.33 3.25
C TYR A 33 4.65 -0.02 2.65
N CYS A 34 5.66 -0.81 3.03
CA CYS A 34 6.93 -0.84 2.31
C CYS A 34 6.75 -1.56 0.97
N PHE A 35 7.71 -1.38 0.05
CA PHE A 35 7.66 -2.00 -1.27
C PHE A 35 7.42 -3.51 -1.21
N LYS A 36 8.19 -4.24 -0.39
CA LYS A 36 8.09 -5.70 -0.25
C LYS A 36 6.72 -6.19 0.19
N CYS A 37 6.10 -5.53 1.16
CA CYS A 37 4.80 -5.95 1.69
C CYS A 37 3.65 -5.46 0.82
N GLY A 38 3.74 -4.23 0.30
CA GLY A 38 2.72 -3.65 -0.57
C GLY A 38 2.64 -4.36 -1.92
N SER A 39 3.78 -4.71 -2.53
CA SER A 39 3.80 -5.42 -3.82
C SER A 39 3.13 -6.78 -3.72
N ARG A 40 3.36 -7.54 -2.63
CA ARG A 40 2.70 -8.83 -2.42
C ARG A 40 1.17 -8.70 -2.39
N LEU A 41 0.65 -7.69 -1.66
CA LEU A 41 -0.79 -7.42 -1.61
C LEU A 41 -1.37 -7.08 -2.98
N VAL A 42 -0.65 -6.24 -3.75
CA VAL A 42 -1.08 -5.86 -5.10
C VAL A 42 -1.08 -7.07 -6.04
N ILE A 43 -0.06 -7.93 -5.97
CA ILE A 43 0.02 -9.15 -6.78
C ILE A 43 -1.13 -10.09 -6.45
N GLU A 44 -1.33 -10.44 -5.17
CA GLU A 44 -2.42 -11.32 -4.73
C GLU A 44 -3.81 -10.79 -5.13
N HIS A 45 -4.02 -9.48 -5.09
CA HIS A 45 -5.27 -8.87 -5.54
C HIS A 45 -5.41 -8.91 -7.08
N SER A 46 -4.32 -8.62 -7.79
CA SER A 46 -4.31 -8.63 -9.26
C SER A 46 -4.55 -10.03 -9.81
N GLU A 47 -3.98 -11.06 -9.19
CA GLU A 47 -4.20 -12.47 -9.54
C GLU A 47 -5.68 -12.84 -9.45
N LYS A 48 -6.36 -12.45 -8.36
CA LYS A 48 -7.81 -12.68 -8.20
C LYS A 48 -8.63 -12.00 -9.27
N ILE A 49 -8.30 -10.74 -9.61
CA ILE A 49 -8.96 -10.02 -10.70
C ILE A 49 -8.78 -10.78 -12.02
N VAL A 50 -7.55 -11.18 -12.34
CA VAL A 50 -7.29 -11.93 -13.59
C VAL A 50 -8.08 -13.24 -13.60
N GLU A 51 -8.06 -14.02 -12.52
CA GLU A 51 -8.83 -15.27 -12.41
C GLU A 51 -10.33 -15.05 -12.63
N GLU A 52 -10.92 -14.01 -12.02
CA GLU A 52 -12.33 -13.68 -12.20
C GLU A 52 -12.67 -13.32 -13.65
N TYR A 53 -11.82 -12.52 -14.30
CA TYR A 53 -12.03 -12.12 -15.70
C TYR A 53 -11.85 -13.29 -16.67
N VAL A 54 -10.86 -14.16 -16.44
CA VAL A 54 -10.67 -15.39 -17.21
C VAL A 54 -11.92 -16.27 -17.11
N LYS A 55 -12.40 -16.53 -15.89
CA LYS A 55 -13.63 -17.30 -15.65
C LYS A 55 -14.85 -16.69 -16.34
N LYS A 56 -14.97 -15.37 -16.33
CA LYS A 56 -16.17 -14.66 -16.83
C LYS A 56 -16.21 -14.49 -18.34
N TYR A 57 -15.07 -14.27 -18.99
CA TYR A 57 -15.03 -13.80 -20.38
C TYR A 57 -14.26 -14.72 -21.34
N ILE A 58 -13.35 -15.53 -20.83
CA ILE A 58 -12.48 -16.38 -21.68
C ILE A 58 -12.91 -17.84 -21.61
N GLY A 59 -13.38 -18.32 -20.44
CA GLY A 59 -13.65 -19.75 -20.21
C GLY A 59 -12.35 -20.55 -20.01
N ASP A 60 -12.46 -21.86 -19.74
CA ASP A 60 -11.33 -22.75 -19.47
C ASP A 60 -10.26 -22.65 -20.59
N LEU A 61 -9.16 -21.96 -20.31
CA LEU A 61 -7.89 -22.13 -21.03
C LEU A 61 -7.34 -23.50 -20.65
N ARG A 62 -7.89 -24.53 -21.28
CA ARG A 62 -7.35 -25.89 -21.26
C ARG A 62 -6.49 -26.12 -22.50
#